data_AF-A0A835HG04-F1
#
_entry.id   AF-A0A835HG04-F1
#
_cell.length_a   1.000
_cell.length_b   1.000
_cell.length_c   1.000
_cell.angle_alpha   90.00
_cell.angle_beta   90.00
_cell.angle_gamma   90.00
#
_symmetry.space_group_name_H-M   'P 1'
#
loop_
_entity.id
_entity.type
_entity.pdbx_description
1 polymer ?
#
loop_
_entity_poly.entity_id
_entity_poly.type
_entity_poly.pdbx_seq_one_letter_code
_entity_poly.pdbx_strand_id
1 'polypeptide(L)'
;MTIDYDVMEISFFYGEEFLCGTYFSPFNQEKRKENFLKVRFKTVEDRVLNLISGDRKRGMVRLNVEASGWIKVKSRILKTKHHLMEVICKDVMVKFNSSTGLGAWAGHEKCRVDT
;
A
#
# COMPACT_ATOMS: atom_id res chain seq x y z
N MET A 1 9.56 20.23 11.61
CA MET A 1 10.13 19.26 10.65
C MET A 1 8.94 18.72 9.88
N THR A 2 9.03 18.74 8.56
CA THR A 2 7.97 18.28 7.67
C THR A 2 8.58 17.28 6.70
N ILE A 3 7.75 16.39 6.20
CA ILE A 3 8.12 15.43 5.16
C ILE A 3 7.24 15.77 3.95
N ASP A 4 7.87 16.12 2.84
CA ASP A 4 7.18 16.19 1.56
C ASP A 4 7.32 14.84 0.87
N TYR A 5 6.19 14.24 0.52
CA TYR A 5 6.13 13.06 -0.30
C TYR A 5 5.89 13.53 -1.73
N ASP A 6 6.77 13.15 -2.65
CA ASP A 6 6.54 13.34 -4.08
C ASP A 6 5.47 12.33 -4.55
N VAL A 7 5.40 12.05 -5.86
CA VAL A 7 4.46 11.03 -6.36
C VAL A 7 4.84 9.68 -5.75
N MET A 8 3.86 9.04 -5.10
CA MET A 8 4.01 7.69 -4.55
C MET A 8 3.40 6.68 -5.51
N GLU A 9 4.12 5.62 -5.82
CA GLU A 9 3.56 4.43 -6.46
C GLU A 9 3.09 3.47 -5.36
N ILE A 10 1.90 2.89 -5.53
CA ILE A 10 1.34 1.92 -4.60
C ILE A 10 0.86 0.73 -5.41
N SER A 11 1.26 -0.48 -4.99
CA SER A 11 1.05 -1.72 -5.73
C SER A 11 0.56 -2.83 -4.82
N PHE A 12 -0.30 -3.69 -5.36
CA PHE A 12 -0.79 -4.90 -4.70
C PHE A 12 -0.25 -6.14 -5.41
N PHE A 13 0.12 -7.13 -4.61
CA PHE A 13 0.62 -8.42 -5.07
C PHE A 13 -0.11 -9.57 -4.38
N TYR A 14 -0.17 -10.72 -5.06
CA TYR A 14 -0.59 -12.01 -4.50
C TYR A 14 0.61 -12.95 -4.53
N GLY A 15 1.25 -13.14 -3.39
CA GLY A 15 2.62 -13.67 -3.37
C GLY A 15 3.55 -12.70 -4.09
N GLU A 16 4.20 -13.17 -5.15
CA GLU A 16 5.10 -12.37 -6.01
C GLU A 16 4.39 -11.85 -7.28
N GLU A 17 3.14 -12.26 -7.53
CA GLU A 17 2.40 -11.87 -8.73
C GLU A 17 1.80 -10.47 -8.55
N PHE A 18 2.14 -9.54 -9.45
CA PHE A 18 1.57 -8.20 -9.48
C PHE A 18 0.09 -8.25 -9.86
N LEU A 19 -0.76 -7.60 -9.06
CA LEU A 19 -2.20 -7.52 -9.31
C LEU A 19 -2.57 -6.20 -9.97
N CYS A 20 -2.24 -5.10 -9.31
CA CYS A 20 -2.53 -3.76 -9.81
C CYS A 20 -1.69 -2.73 -9.06
N GLY A 21 -1.56 -1.56 -9.68
CA GLY A 21 -0.83 -0.42 -9.12
C GLY A 21 -1.55 0.89 -9.45
N THR A 22 -1.23 1.91 -8.67
CA THR A 22 -1.73 3.27 -8.87
C THR A 22 -0.73 4.29 -8.34
N TYR A 23 -0.89 5.54 -8.77
CA TYR A 23 -0.09 6.64 -8.29
C TYR A 23 -0.93 7.50 -7.34
N PHE A 24 -0.31 7.92 -6.24
CA PHE A 24 -0.89 8.87 -5.31
C PHE A 24 -0.18 10.22 -5.44
N SER A 25 -0.98 11.29 -5.50
CA SER A 25 -0.48 12.65 -5.69
C SER A 25 0.41 13.09 -4.53
N PRO A 26 1.38 13.99 -4.79
CA PRO A 26 2.26 14.53 -3.76
C PRO A 26 1.49 15.12 -2.57
N PHE A 27 2.02 14.94 -1.36
CA PHE A 27 1.42 15.46 -0.14
C PHE A 27 2.48 15.82 0.91
N ASN A 28 2.09 16.62 1.89
CA ASN A 28 2.95 16.99 3.01
C ASN A 28 2.43 16.37 4.31
N GLN A 29 3.36 15.96 5.17
CA GLN A 29 3.06 15.50 6.51
C GLN A 29 3.91 16.25 7.53
N GLU A 30 3.25 16.73 8.59
CA GLU A 30 3.95 17.23 9.77
C GLU A 30 4.51 16.08 10.59
N LYS A 31 5.70 16.27 11.18
CA LYS A 31 6.31 15.25 12.04
C LYS A 31 5.36 14.85 13.19
N ARG A 32 5.27 13.54 13.44
CA ARG A 32 4.44 12.91 14.49
C ARG A 32 2.91 13.01 14.28
N LYS A 33 2.45 13.50 13.13
CA LYS A 33 1.04 13.37 12.75
C LYS A 33 0.85 12.17 11.85
N GLU A 34 -0.24 11.45 12.07
CA GLU A 34 -0.69 10.39 11.18
C GLU A 34 -1.60 10.99 10.11
N ASN A 35 -1.39 10.58 8.85
CA ASN A 35 -2.23 10.95 7.73
C ASN A 35 -2.91 9.69 7.18
N PHE A 36 -4.23 9.75 6.99
CA PHE A 36 -4.98 8.70 6.31
C PHE A 36 -5.10 9.02 4.83
N LEU A 37 -4.53 8.19 3.98
CA LEU A 37 -4.57 8.34 2.52
C LEU A 37 -5.66 7.44 1.96
N LYS A 38 -6.62 8.04 1.25
CA LYS A 38 -7.64 7.28 0.52
C LYS A 38 -7.21 7.11 -0.93
N VAL A 39 -6.93 5.87 -1.30
CA VAL A 39 -6.45 5.52 -2.64
C VAL A 39 -7.46 4.62 -3.32
N ARG A 40 -7.73 4.87 -4.60
CA ARG A 40 -8.59 4.02 -5.43
C ARG A 40 -7.76 3.39 -6.53
N PHE A 41 -7.89 2.07 -6.64
CA PHE A 41 -7.23 1.27 -7.66
C PHE A 41 -8.21 1.01 -8.81
N LYS A 42 -7.68 0.91 -10.02
CA LYS A 42 -8.46 0.48 -11.19
C LYS A 42 -8.65 -1.04 -11.17
N THR A 43 -9.60 -1.50 -11.98
CA THR A 43 -9.95 -2.91 -12.10
C THR A 43 -8.73 -3.76 -12.43
N VAL A 44 -8.66 -4.92 -11.78
CA VAL A 44 -7.60 -5.91 -11.92
C VAL A 44 -7.87 -6.78 -13.14
N GLU A 45 -6.83 -7.25 -13.83
CA GLU A 45 -6.97 -8.16 -14.98
C GLU A 45 -7.63 -9.49 -14.60
N ASP A 46 -8.41 -10.07 -15.53
CA ASP A 46 -9.16 -11.32 -15.30
C ASP A 46 -8.27 -12.51 -14.92
N ARG A 47 -7.04 -12.54 -15.46
CA ARG A 47 -6.05 -13.57 -15.12
C ARG A 47 -5.76 -13.60 -13.62
N VAL A 48 -5.67 -12.42 -13.00
CA VAL A 48 -5.39 -12.28 -11.57
C VAL A 48 -6.60 -12.66 -10.72
N LEU A 49 -7.81 -12.35 -11.18
CA LEU A 49 -9.04 -12.77 -10.50
C LEU A 49 -9.11 -14.30 -10.35
N ASN A 50 -8.60 -15.03 -11.34
CA ASN A 50 -8.50 -16.48 -11.29
C ASN A 50 -7.47 -16.95 -10.25
N LEU A 51 -6.31 -16.27 -10.14
CA LEU A 51 -5.26 -16.61 -9.17
C LEU A 51 -5.77 -16.57 -7.73
N ILE A 52 -6.53 -15.53 -7.37
CA ILE A 52 -7.04 -15.34 -6.00
C ILE A 52 -8.36 -16.07 -5.74
N SER A 53 -8.98 -16.65 -6.76
CA SER A 53 -10.34 -17.19 -6.67
C SER A 53 -10.49 -18.30 -5.63
N GLY A 54 -9.48 -19.17 -5.49
CA GLY A 54 -9.47 -20.26 -4.52
C GLY A 54 -9.45 -19.76 -3.08
N ASP A 55 -8.56 -18.82 -2.77
CA ASP A 55 -8.47 -18.16 -1.46
C ASP A 55 -9.72 -17.34 -1.15
N ARG A 56 -10.23 -16.62 -2.16
CA ARG A 56 -11.50 -15.89 -2.04
C ARG A 56 -12.66 -16.81 -1.67
N LYS A 57 -12.77 -18.00 -2.29
CA LYS A 57 -13.79 -19.01 -1.95
C LYS A 57 -13.62 -19.57 -0.53
N ARG A 58 -12.38 -19.65 -0.03
CA ARG A 58 -12.07 -19.99 1.37
C ARG A 58 -12.39 -18.84 2.35
N GLY A 59 -12.77 -17.68 1.84
CA GLY A 59 -13.21 -16.52 2.63
C GLY A 59 -12.08 -15.59 3.04
N MET A 60 -10.84 -15.81 2.61
CA MET A 60 -9.70 -14.95 2.97
C MET A 60 -8.62 -14.98 1.91
N VAL A 61 -8.14 -13.81 1.52
CA VAL A 61 -6.99 -13.64 0.62
C VAL A 61 -5.89 -12.90 1.38
N ARG A 62 -4.65 -13.35 1.22
CA ARG A 62 -3.46 -12.63 1.69
C ARG A 62 -2.86 -11.87 0.53
N LEU A 63 -2.64 -10.58 0.71
CA LEU A 63 -2.06 -9.69 -0.28
C LEU A 63 -0.80 -9.06 0.28
N ASN A 64 0.17 -8.79 -0.58
CA ASN A 64 1.27 -7.90 -0.24
C ASN A 64 0.97 -6.51 -0.79
N VAL A 65 1.33 -5.48 -0.03
CA VAL A 65 1.17 -4.08 -0.40
C VAL A 65 2.54 -3.44 -0.37
N GLU A 66 2.90 -2.81 -1.47
CA GLU A 66 4.13 -2.06 -1.59
C GLU A 66 3.80 -0.60 -1.92
N ALA A 67 4.50 0.33 -1.28
CA ALA A 67 4.44 1.73 -1.61
C ALA A 67 5.83 2.31 -1.68
N SER A 68 6.17 2.99 -2.77
CA SER A 68 7.48 3.59 -2.98
C SER A 68 7.38 5.00 -3.52
N GLY A 69 8.37 5.83 -3.17
CA GLY A 69 8.43 7.19 -3.70
C GLY A 69 9.46 8.05 -3.00
N TRP A 70 9.83 9.15 -3.65
CA TRP A 70 10.80 10.09 -3.12
C TRP A 70 10.19 10.93 -2.01
N ILE A 71 10.92 11.08 -0.91
CA ILE A 71 10.56 11.95 0.21
C ILE A 71 11.64 13.00 0.45
N LYS A 72 11.21 14.19 0.86
CA LYS A 72 12.08 15.29 1.28
C LYS A 72 11.84 15.58 2.75
N VAL A 73 12.83 15.26 3.58
CA VAL A 73 12.77 15.54 5.02
C VAL A 73 13.33 16.94 5.26
N LYS A 74 12.44 17.89 5.57
CA LYS A 74 12.77 19.28 5.83
C LYS A 74 12.87 19.54 7.33
N SER A 75 14.05 20.00 7.76
CA SER A 75 14.29 20.47 9.13
C SER A 75 14.68 21.94 9.09
N ARG A 76 14.31 22.71 10.14
CA ARG A 76 14.74 24.12 10.24
C ARG A 76 16.23 24.27 10.57
N ILE A 77 16.85 23.21 11.11
CA ILE A 77 18.22 23.25 11.67
C ILE A 77 19.18 22.41 10.81
N LEU A 78 18.69 21.38 10.12
CA LEU A 78 19.49 20.47 9.31
C LEU A 78 19.20 20.67 7.83
N LYS A 79 20.20 20.41 6.98
CA LYS A 79 20.04 20.38 5.53
C LYS A 79 18.91 19.41 5.14
N THR A 80 18.05 19.85 4.23
CA THR A 80 17.01 19.00 3.63
C THR A 80 17.66 17.76 3.03
N LYS A 81 17.13 16.59 3.39
CA LYS A 81 17.59 15.30 2.84
C LYS A 81 16.52 14.72 1.94
N HIS A 82 16.96 14.11 0.85
CA HIS A 82 16.12 13.42 -0.12
C HIS A 82 16.38 11.92 0.02
N HIS A 83 15.32 11.14 0.15
CA HIS A 83 15.36 9.70 0.39
C HIS A 83 14.36 9.01 -0.52
N LEU A 84 14.70 7.83 -1.02
CA LEU A 84 13.69 6.94 -1.59
C LEU A 84 13.09 6.17 -0.42
N MET A 85 11.79 6.32 -0.21
CA MET A 85 11.07 5.55 0.81
C MET A 85 10.43 4.34 0.15
N GLU A 86 10.57 3.18 0.78
CA GLU A 86 9.90 1.95 0.39
C GLU A 86 9.17 1.38 1.62
N VAL A 87 7.89 1.08 1.46
CA VAL A 87 7.03 0.49 2.49
C VAL A 87 6.53 -0.84 1.95
N ILE A 88 6.78 -1.91 2.69
CA ILE A 88 6.36 -3.26 2.32
C ILE A 88 5.56 -3.86 3.47
N CYS A 89 4.28 -4.10 3.21
CA CYS A 89 3.36 -4.80 4.11
C CYS A 89 3.08 -6.19 3.52
N LYS A 90 3.63 -7.23 4.13
CA LYS A 90 3.33 -8.62 3.74
C LYS A 90 2.09 -9.13 4.47
N ASP A 91 1.43 -10.10 3.85
CA ASP A 91 0.31 -10.84 4.45
C ASP A 91 -0.83 -9.94 4.97
N VAL A 92 -1.17 -8.91 4.20
CA VAL A 92 -2.38 -8.11 4.43
C VAL A 92 -3.59 -8.99 4.18
N MET A 93 -4.29 -9.33 5.25
CA MET A 93 -5.43 -10.24 5.22
C MET A 93 -6.70 -9.48 4.85
N VAL A 94 -7.37 -9.96 3.80
CA VAL A 94 -8.69 -9.48 3.39
C VAL A 94 -9.68 -10.63 3.52
N LYS A 95 -10.66 -10.48 4.42
CA LYS A 95 -11.75 -11.44 4.58
C LYS A 95 -12.87 -11.10 3.61
N PHE A 96 -13.39 -12.09 2.92
CA PHE A 96 -14.48 -11.94 1.96
C PHE A 96 -15.77 -12.48 2.54
N ASN A 97 -16.83 -11.70 2.41
CA ASN A 97 -18.18 -12.18 2.67
C ASN A 97 -18.62 -13.09 1.52
N SER A 98 -18.97 -14.35 1.83
CA SER A 98 -19.37 -15.34 0.83
C SER A 98 -20.66 -15.00 0.10
N SER A 99 -21.55 -14.20 0.71
CA SER A 99 -22.85 -13.84 0.16
C SER A 99 -22.81 -12.61 -0.72
N THR A 100 -21.97 -11.62 -0.39
CA THR A 100 -21.89 -10.34 -1.13
C THR A 100 -20.63 -10.21 -1.99
N GLY A 101 -19.62 -11.05 -1.76
CA GLY A 101 -18.31 -10.96 -2.41
C GLY A 101 -17.48 -9.76 -1.98
N LEU A 102 -17.97 -8.96 -1.01
CA LEU A 102 -17.24 -7.79 -0.49
C LEU A 102 -16.10 -8.24 0.41
N GLY A 103 -14.91 -7.68 0.15
CA GLY A 103 -13.73 -7.84 0.98
C GLY A 103 -13.64 -6.76 2.06
N ALA A 104 -13.25 -7.15 3.27
CA ALA A 104 -12.92 -6.25 4.36
C ALA A 104 -11.52 -6.57 4.88
N TRP A 105 -10.76 -5.53 5.22
CA TRP A 105 -9.47 -5.68 5.87
C TRP A 105 -9.64 -6.40 7.22
N ALA A 106 -8.81 -7.39 7.47
CA ALA A 106 -8.85 -8.24 8.65
C ALA A 106 -7.54 -8.22 9.46
N GLY A 107 -6.57 -7.40 9.07
CA GLY A 107 -5.27 -7.28 9.72
C GLY A 107 -4.10 -7.39 8.75
N HIS A 108 -2.91 -7.17 9.26
CA HIS A 108 -1.64 -7.39 8.57
C HIS A 108 -0.52 -7.59 9.59
N GLU A 109 0.60 -8.17 9.18
CA GLU A 109 1.83 -8.17 9.98
C GLU A 109 2.52 -6.81 9.94
N LYS A 110 3.48 -6.55 10.83
CA LYS A 110 4.18 -5.26 10.88
C LYS A 110 4.84 -4.95 9.53
N CYS A 111 4.47 -3.81 8.93
CA CYS A 111 5.09 -3.36 7.69
C CYS A 111 6.55 -2.94 7.91
N ARG A 112 7.38 -3.23 6.93
CA ARG A 112 8.78 -2.78 6.85
C ARG A 112 8.83 -1.44 6.13
N VAL A 113 9.68 -0.53 6.60
CA VAL A 113 9.89 0.78 6.00
C VAL A 113 11.39 1.01 5.86
N ASP A 114 11.84 1.24 4.64
CA ASP A 114 13.22 1.61 4.33
C ASP A 114 13.25 3.06 3.79
N THR A 115 14.25 3.85 4.17
CA THR A 115 14.43 5.28 3.81
C THR A 115 15.90 5.65 3.72
#